data_AF-A0A3L8BS43-F1
#
_entry.id   AF-A0A3L8BS43-F1
#
_cell.length_a   1.000
_cell.length_b   1.000
_cell.length_c   1.000
_cell.angle_alpha   90.00
_cell.angle_beta   90.00
_cell.angle_gamma   90.00
#
_symmetry.space_group_name_H-M   'P 1'
#
loop_
_entity.id
_entity.type
_entity.pdbx_description
1 polymer ?
#
loop_
_entity_poly.entity_id
_entity_poly.type
_entity_poly.pdbx_seq_one_letter_code
_entity_poly.pdbx_strand_id
1 'polypeptide(L)'
;MADRTLLLALLINLETEMREMGLWEPQSPPASAFDSQVPFCYDTMNFAQWLQWVFIARFRAILEGGHPLPQNCDVAPMAEECFSKMELNSDAIVSLLRQFDQEF
;
A
#
# COMPACT_ATOMS: atom_id res chain seq x y z
N MET A 1 11.43 10.96 14.31
CA MET A 1 11.50 9.50 14.50
C MET A 1 10.13 9.01 14.13
N ALA A 2 10.00 8.23 13.05
CA ALA A 2 8.70 7.69 12.64
C ALA A 2 8.07 6.91 13.78
N ASP A 3 6.81 7.20 14.10
CA ASP A 3 6.10 6.46 15.14
C ASP A 3 5.61 5.14 14.54
N ARG A 4 6.30 4.04 14.91
CA ARG A 4 5.94 2.69 14.46
C ARG A 4 4.50 2.32 14.80
N THR A 5 3.97 2.81 15.92
CA THR A 5 2.59 2.56 16.35
C THR A 5 1.62 3.25 15.41
N LEU A 6 1.92 4.50 15.04
CA LEU A 6 1.14 5.26 14.07
C LEU A 6 1.17 4.58 12.69
N LEU A 7 2.34 4.18 12.20
CA LEU A 7 2.48 3.46 10.93
C LEU A 7 1.66 2.17 10.91
N LEU A 8 1.68 1.38 11.98
CA LEU A 8 0.84 0.18 12.09
C LEU A 8 -0.66 0.51 12.05
N ALA A 9 -1.08 1.54 12.77
CA ALA A 9 -2.48 1.98 12.76
C ALA A 9 -2.92 2.45 11.37
N LEU A 10 -2.06 3.19 10.65
CA LEU A 10 -2.31 3.61 9.28
C LEU A 10 -2.45 2.41 8.33
N LEU A 11 -1.61 1.37 8.46
CA LEU A 11 -1.76 0.14 7.67
C LEU A 11 -3.06 -0.62 7.95
N ILE A 12 -3.53 -0.61 9.21
CA ILE A 12 -4.80 -1.23 9.59
C ILE A 12 -5.99 -0.45 8.99
N ASN A 13 -5.95 0.88 9.09
CA ASN A 13 -6.98 1.73 8.49
C ASN A 13 -6.99 1.57 6.95
N LEU A 14 -5.81 1.49 6.33
CA LEU A 14 -5.68 1.29 4.89
C LEU A 14 -6.32 -0.03 4.44
N GLU A 15 -6.04 -1.13 5.14
CA GLU A 15 -6.69 -2.42 4.88
C GLU A 15 -8.22 -2.33 5.03
N THR A 16 -8.71 -1.58 6.01
CA THR A 16 -10.14 -1.42 6.27
C THR A 16 -10.82 -0.68 5.11
N GLU A 17 -10.28 0.47 4.71
CA GLU A 17 -10.78 1.26 3.57
C GLU A 17 -10.75 0.44 2.27
N MET A 18 -9.65 -0.28 2.00
CA MET A 18 -9.57 -1.17 0.83
C MET A 18 -10.67 -2.25 0.83
N ARG A 19 -11.01 -2.81 2.00
CA ARG A 19 -12.08 -3.80 2.12
C ARG A 19 -13.45 -3.17 1.89
N GLU A 20 -13.71 -2.00 2.46
CA GLU A 20 -14.97 -1.27 2.29
C GLU A 20 -15.21 -0.85 0.84
N MET A 21 -14.14 -0.47 0.13
CA MET A 21 -14.18 -0.15 -1.30
C MET A 21 -14.19 -1.38 -2.22
N GLY A 22 -14.12 -2.60 -1.67
CA GLY A 22 -14.08 -3.84 -2.46
C GLY A 22 -12.78 -4.05 -3.25
N LEU A 23 -11.72 -3.33 -2.90
CA LEU A 23 -10.37 -3.44 -3.48
C LEU A 23 -9.54 -4.55 -2.85
N TRP A 24 -9.96 -5.06 -1.69
CA TRP A 24 -9.27 -6.14 -0.98
C TRP A 24 -9.61 -7.50 -1.61
N GLU A 25 -8.62 -8.13 -2.21
CA GLU A 25 -8.79 -9.40 -2.90
C GLU A 25 -8.53 -10.58 -1.95
N PRO A 26 -9.41 -11.59 -1.88
CA PRO A 26 -9.22 -12.76 -1.03
C PRO A 26 -8.15 -13.71 -1.58
N GLN A 27 -7.84 -13.63 -2.87
CA GLN A 27 -6.88 -14.48 -3.55
C GLN A 27 -5.61 -13.69 -3.87
N SER A 28 -4.46 -14.27 -3.55
CA SER A 28 -3.17 -13.69 -3.90
C SER A 28 -2.93 -13.78 -5.43
N PRO A 29 -2.30 -12.77 -6.05
CA PRO A 29 -1.80 -12.86 -7.41
C PRO A 29 -0.92 -14.09 -7.63
N PRO A 30 -0.76 -14.57 -8.87
CA PRO A 30 0.19 -15.64 -9.17
C PRO A 30 1.60 -15.23 -8.74
N ALA A 31 2.43 -16.19 -8.32
CA ALA A 31 3.80 -15.94 -7.87
C ALA A 31 4.60 -15.11 -8.89
N SER A 32 4.39 -15.37 -10.19
CA SER A 32 5.02 -14.63 -11.29
C SER A 32 4.70 -13.13 -11.30
N ALA A 33 3.64 -12.69 -10.63
CA ALA A 33 3.32 -11.27 -10.53
C ALA A 33 4.29 -10.54 -9.58
N PHE A 34 4.75 -11.22 -8.53
CA PHE A 34 5.74 -10.68 -7.59
C PHE A 34 7.15 -10.65 -8.17
N ASP A 35 7.43 -11.44 -9.21
CA ASP A 35 8.71 -11.47 -9.93
C ASP A 35 8.90 -10.30 -10.91
N SER A 36 7.94 -9.38 -11.01
CA SER A 36 8.07 -8.22 -11.89
C SER A 36 9.25 -7.33 -11.48
N GLN A 37 10.00 -6.88 -12.47
CA GLN A 37 11.13 -5.96 -12.28
C GLN A 37 10.74 -4.48 -12.44
N VAL A 38 9.49 -4.21 -12.83
CA VAL A 38 9.00 -2.83 -12.98
C VAL A 38 8.52 -2.30 -11.63
N PRO A 39 8.58 -0.98 -11.39
CA PRO A 39 8.08 -0.40 -10.14
C PRO A 39 6.59 -0.71 -9.97
N PHE A 40 6.15 -0.97 -8.75
CA PHE A 40 4.74 -1.29 -8.42
C PHE A 40 4.15 -2.52 -9.12
N CYS A 41 4.96 -3.34 -9.81
CA CYS A 41 4.48 -4.50 -10.57
C CYS A 41 3.29 -4.18 -11.50
N TYR A 42 3.24 -2.96 -12.07
CA TYR A 42 2.07 -2.46 -12.81
C TYR A 42 1.76 -3.25 -14.10
N ASP A 43 2.69 -4.09 -14.55
CA ASP A 43 2.56 -4.95 -15.72
C ASP A 43 1.92 -6.31 -15.39
N THR A 44 2.05 -6.79 -14.15
CA THR A 44 1.62 -8.13 -13.74
C THR A 44 0.50 -8.15 -12.70
N MET A 45 0.26 -7.06 -11.97
CA MET A 45 -0.82 -6.93 -11.00
C MET A 45 -1.42 -5.53 -11.01
N ASN A 46 -2.67 -5.42 -10.56
CA ASN A 46 -3.29 -4.12 -10.38
C ASN A 46 -2.74 -3.41 -9.13
N PHE A 47 -2.92 -2.09 -9.06
CA PHE A 47 -2.35 -1.30 -7.95
C PHE A 47 -2.92 -1.69 -6.58
N ALA A 48 -4.20 -2.08 -6.49
CA ALA A 48 -4.80 -2.53 -5.24
C ALA A 48 -4.16 -3.85 -4.74
N GLN A 49 -3.93 -4.80 -5.63
CA GLN A 49 -3.21 -6.05 -5.33
C GLN A 49 -1.78 -5.75 -4.84
N TRP A 50 -1.08 -4.83 -5.50
CA TRP A 50 0.25 -4.41 -5.07
C TRP A 50 0.20 -3.77 -3.66
N LEU A 51 -0.80 -2.93 -3.39
CA LEU A 51 -0.97 -2.28 -2.07
C LEU A 51 -1.19 -3.32 -0.97
N GLN A 52 -2.06 -4.31 -1.23
CA GLN A 52 -2.36 -5.38 -0.28
C GLN A 52 -1.17 -6.33 -0.05
N TRP A 53 -0.62 -6.89 -1.12
CA TRP A 53 0.28 -8.03 -1.03
C TRP A 53 1.76 -7.66 -1.02
N VAL A 54 2.11 -6.45 -1.47
CA VAL A 54 3.49 -5.95 -1.46
C VAL A 54 3.64 -4.88 -0.39
N PHE A 55 2.88 -3.79 -0.47
CA PHE A 55 3.06 -2.64 0.42
C PHE A 55 2.70 -2.97 1.87
N ILE A 56 1.45 -3.35 2.15
CA ILE A 56 0.98 -3.64 3.51
C ILE A 56 1.76 -4.79 4.13
N ALA A 57 1.95 -5.89 3.39
CA ALA A 57 2.69 -7.06 3.87
C ALA A 57 4.15 -6.73 4.23
N ARG A 58 4.85 -5.98 3.36
CA ARG A 58 6.24 -5.58 3.57
C ARG A 58 6.39 -4.67 4.78
N PHE A 59 5.55 -3.64 4.89
CA PHE A 59 5.66 -2.69 6.00
C PHE A 59 5.27 -3.30 7.34
N ARG A 60 4.26 -4.19 7.39
CA ARG A 60 3.98 -4.96 8.61
C ARG A 60 5.21 -5.76 9.05
N ALA A 61 5.84 -6.51 8.14
CA ALA A 61 7.04 -7.28 8.47
C ALA A 61 8.20 -6.40 8.97
N ILE A 62 8.41 -5.22 8.39
CA ILE A 62 9.45 -4.27 8.84
C ILE A 62 9.14 -3.71 10.23
N LEU A 63 7.88 -3.32 10.46
CA LEU A 63 7.43 -2.70 11.70
C LEU A 63 7.45 -3.69 12.87
N GLU A 64 6.87 -4.87 12.66
CA GLU A 64 6.80 -5.97 13.64
C GLU A 64 8.19 -6.57 13.91
N GLY A 65 9.01 -6.70 12.86
CA GLY A 65 10.37 -7.23 12.95
C GLY A 65 11.39 -6.27 13.55
N GLY A 66 11.02 -5.02 13.85
CA GLY A 66 11.97 -4.04 14.39
C GLY A 66 13.02 -3.57 13.37
N HIS A 67 12.85 -3.89 12.09
CA HIS A 67 13.81 -3.57 11.03
C HIS A 67 13.88 -2.06 10.77
N PRO A 68 15.00 -1.55 10.22
CA PRO A 68 15.08 -0.17 9.78
C PRO A 68 14.03 0.12 8.72
N LEU A 69 13.34 1.24 8.87
CA LEU A 69 12.40 1.74 7.87
C LEU A 69 13.17 2.15 6.60
N PRO A 70 12.56 2.01 5.40
CA PRO A 70 13.12 2.59 4.18
C PRO A 70 13.36 4.09 4.35
N GLN A 71 14.28 4.65 3.56
CA GLN A 71 14.67 6.07 3.67
C GLN A 71 13.62 7.02 3.09
N ASN A 72 12.76 6.53 2.21
CA ASN A 72 11.70 7.29 1.57
C ASN A 72 10.53 6.36 1.21
N CYS A 73 9.33 6.94 1.24
CA CYS A 73 8.10 6.30 0.80
C CYS A 73 7.27 7.37 0.09
N ASP A 74 7.00 7.17 -1.20
CA ASP A 74 6.21 8.09 -2.03
C ASP A 74 5.18 7.27 -2.82
N VAL A 75 4.15 6.80 -2.13
CA VAL A 75 3.13 5.92 -2.70
C VAL A 75 1.81 6.65 -2.96
N ALA A 76 1.51 7.69 -2.19
CA ALA A 76 0.27 8.46 -2.30
C ALA A 76 0.05 9.09 -3.69
N PRO A 77 1.05 9.68 -4.36
CA PRO A 77 0.86 10.23 -5.71
C PRO A 77 0.48 9.15 -6.72
N MET A 78 1.09 7.97 -6.60
CA MET A 78 0.80 6.84 -7.48
C MET A 78 -0.62 6.29 -7.24
N ALA A 79 -1.05 6.23 -5.98
CA ALA A 79 -2.41 5.83 -5.63
C ALA A 79 -3.45 6.81 -6.20
N GLU A 80 -3.20 8.11 -6.07
CA GLU A 80 -4.07 9.16 -6.60
C GLU A 80 -4.23 9.02 -8.13
N GLU A 81 -3.14 8.83 -8.86
CA GLU A 81 -3.20 8.62 -10.32
C GLU A 81 -3.91 7.31 -10.71
N CYS A 82 -3.61 6.20 -10.04
CA CYS A 82 -4.20 4.90 -10.32
C CYS A 82 -5.71 4.88 -10.07
N PHE A 83 -6.14 5.37 -8.91
CA PHE A 83 -7.54 5.32 -8.53
C PHE A 83 -8.39 6.39 -9.24
N SER A 84 -7.81 7.56 -9.54
CA SER A 84 -8.50 8.56 -10.38
C SER A 84 -8.84 8.00 -11.75
N LYS A 85 -7.97 7.16 -12.34
CA LYS A 85 -8.24 6.46 -13.62
C LYS A 85 -9.33 5.39 -13.50
N MET A 86 -9.60 4.88 -12.31
CA MET A 86 -10.64 3.88 -12.04
C MET A 86 -11.99 4.51 -11.68
N GLU A 87 -12.11 5.85 -11.68
CA GLU A 87 -13.30 6.60 -11.24
C GLU A 87 -13.78 6.22 -9.83
N LEU A 88 -12.87 5.77 -8.97
CA LEU A 88 -13.13 5.42 -7.59
C LEU A 88 -12.95 6.64 -6.68
N ASN A 89 -13.84 6.79 -5.70
CA ASN A 89 -13.63 7.75 -4.63
C ASN A 89 -12.55 7.22 -3.66
N SER A 90 -11.29 7.43 -4.01
CA SER A 90 -10.14 6.96 -3.24
C SER A 90 -9.57 8.01 -2.29
N ASP A 91 -10.28 9.11 -2.02
CA ASP A 91 -9.79 10.21 -1.17
C ASP A 91 -9.34 9.70 0.20
N ALA A 92 -10.08 8.76 0.79
CA ALA A 92 -9.74 8.14 2.07
C ALA A 92 -8.42 7.35 2.00
N ILE A 93 -8.29 6.47 1.01
CA ILE A 93 -7.07 5.67 0.78
C ILE A 93 -5.87 6.57 0.52
N VAL A 94 -6.00 7.56 -0.38
CA VAL A 94 -4.92 8.49 -0.72
C VAL A 94 -4.51 9.32 0.49
N SER A 95 -5.47 9.76 1.32
CA SER A 95 -5.18 10.48 2.57
C SER A 95 -4.40 9.63 3.57
N LEU A 96 -4.76 8.35 3.73
CA LEU A 96 -4.04 7.42 4.61
C LEU A 96 -2.61 7.17 4.11
N LEU A 97 -2.44 6.97 2.80
CA LEU A 97 -1.12 6.80 2.19
C LEU A 97 -0.27 8.06 2.31
N ARG A 98 -0.87 9.24 2.17
CA ARG A 98 -0.16 10.52 2.32
C ARG A 98 0.32 10.72 3.76
N GLN A 99 -0.51 10.38 4.75
CA GLN A 99 -0.08 10.38 6.16
C GLN A 99 1.03 9.37 6.40
N PHE A 100 0.96 8.20 5.75
CA PHE A 100 2.01 7.19 5.85
C PHE A 100 3.33 7.67 5.25
N ASP A 101 3.31 8.27 4.06
CA ASP A 101 4.49 8.82 3.38
C ASP A 101 5.16 9.93 4.20
N GLN A 102 4.39 10.76 4.90
CA GLN A 102 4.89 11.85 5.76
C GLN A 102 5.70 11.40 6.99
N GLU A 103 5.60 10.13 7.37
CA GLU A 103 6.37 9.56 8.48
C GLU A 103 7.81 9.15 8.07
N PHE A 104 8.14 9.21 6.78
CA PHE A 104 9.46 8.89 6.22
C PHE A 104 10.26 10.16 5.90
#